data_AF-A0A9Q4KSS1-F1
#
_entry.id   AF-A0A9Q4KSS1-F1
#
_cell.length_a   1.000
_cell.length_b   1.000
_cell.length_c   1.000
_cell.angle_alpha   90.00
_cell.angle_beta   90.00
_cell.angle_gamma   90.00
#
_symmetry.space_group_name_H-M   'P 1'
#
loop_
_entity.id
_entity.type
_entity.pdbx_description
1 polymer ?
#
loop_
_entity_poly.entity_id
_entity_poly.type
_entity_poly.pdbx_seq_one_letter_code
_entity_poly.pdbx_strand_id
1 'polypeptide(L)'
;MIQKTGLAWECSVPFIRYIEDTGIACELITPQMMGAPYFRGKLVSLIIPTGFGNPAYSGLLPALRASSTRINTFLKKGGRVIVFGAMSPETDRYDWLPVPVTYVSEYFSCPVTVDEASPLATILDDFDTSEVDCDGYIKDPEGDVLAQTDDGKAIMVSYPVGEGTVIVTTIHEYPSRGFLRHFCTCESETLF
;
A
#
# COMPACT_ATOMS: atom_id res chain seq x y z
N MET A 1 -4.79 -21.48 4.20
CA MET A 1 -4.83 -20.02 4.42
C MET A 1 -5.54 -19.36 3.26
N ILE A 2 -6.24 -18.26 3.50
CA ILE A 2 -6.98 -17.50 2.48
C ILE A 2 -6.03 -16.53 1.80
N GLN A 3 -6.12 -16.41 0.47
CA GLN A 3 -5.27 -15.53 -0.34
C GLN A 3 -6.15 -14.60 -1.17
N LYS A 4 -6.42 -13.41 -0.64
CA LYS A 4 -7.35 -12.48 -1.29
C LYS A 4 -7.03 -11.03 -0.99
N THR A 5 -6.93 -10.21 -2.04
CA THR A 5 -6.70 -8.77 -1.92
C THR A 5 -7.69 -7.96 -2.73
N GLY A 6 -8.01 -6.77 -2.23
CA GLY A 6 -8.59 -5.71 -3.04
C GLY A 6 -7.49 -4.89 -3.70
N LEU A 7 -7.67 -4.50 -4.96
CA LEU A 7 -6.88 -3.45 -5.60
C LEU A 7 -7.80 -2.24 -5.80
N ALA A 8 -7.52 -1.13 -5.10
CA ALA A 8 -8.32 0.07 -5.22
C ALA A 8 -7.86 0.88 -6.43
N TRP A 9 -8.60 0.87 -7.52
CA TRP A 9 -8.27 1.63 -8.73
C TRP A 9 -9.49 1.89 -9.60
N GLU A 10 -9.38 2.78 -10.58
CA GLU A 10 -10.51 3.16 -11.43
C GLU A 10 -10.91 2.07 -12.43
N CYS A 11 -9.94 1.33 -12.94
CA CYS A 11 -10.13 0.34 -13.99
C CYS A 11 -9.15 -0.82 -13.85
N SER A 12 -9.38 -1.87 -14.65
CA SER A 12 -8.47 -3.01 -14.69
C SER A 12 -7.10 -2.58 -15.20
N VAL A 13 -6.06 -2.94 -14.45
CA VAL A 13 -4.65 -2.64 -14.77
C VAL A 13 -3.82 -3.93 -14.79
N PRO A 14 -2.67 -3.95 -15.48
CA PRO A 14 -1.78 -5.13 -15.52
C PRO A 14 -1.40 -5.67 -14.13
N PHE A 15 -1.40 -4.79 -13.11
CA PHE A 15 -1.10 -5.17 -11.74
C PHE A 15 -2.06 -6.23 -11.17
N ILE A 16 -3.34 -6.22 -11.56
CA ILE A 16 -4.31 -7.27 -11.16
C ILE A 16 -3.82 -8.62 -11.66
N ARG A 17 -3.44 -8.68 -12.94
CA ARG A 17 -2.97 -9.93 -13.54
C ARG A 17 -1.68 -10.41 -12.88
N TYR A 18 -0.76 -9.50 -12.59
CA TYR A 18 0.48 -9.80 -11.87
C TYR A 18 0.20 -10.42 -10.48
N ILE A 19 -0.77 -9.87 -9.73
CA ILE A 19 -1.21 -10.43 -8.44
C ILE A 19 -1.82 -11.82 -8.62
N GLU A 20 -2.72 -11.99 -9.59
CA GLU A 20 -3.39 -13.28 -9.87
C GLU A 20 -2.41 -14.38 -10.29
N ASP A 21 -1.36 -14.05 -11.05
CA ASP A 21 -0.31 -14.99 -11.44
C ASP A 21 0.50 -15.51 -10.24
N THR A 22 0.38 -14.89 -9.05
CA THR A 22 0.96 -15.41 -7.80
C THR A 22 0.05 -16.39 -7.04
N GLY A 23 -1.18 -16.61 -7.51
CA GLY A 23 -2.21 -17.45 -6.90
C GLY A 23 -3.18 -16.70 -5.97
N ILE A 24 -3.07 -15.37 -5.87
CA ILE A 24 -3.91 -14.54 -5.00
C ILE A 24 -5.15 -14.09 -5.77
N ALA A 25 -6.34 -14.27 -5.18
CA ALA A 25 -7.55 -13.70 -5.75
C ALA A 25 -7.53 -12.16 -5.62
N CYS A 26 -7.58 -11.44 -6.74
CA CYS A 26 -7.56 -9.98 -6.75
C CYS A 26 -8.92 -9.41 -7.17
N GLU A 27 -9.54 -8.62 -6.29
CA GLU A 27 -10.80 -7.92 -6.58
C GLU A 27 -10.52 -6.45 -6.90
N LEU A 28 -10.91 -5.98 -8.09
CA LEU A 28 -10.88 -4.54 -8.39
C LEU A 28 -11.96 -3.82 -7.59
N ILE A 29 -11.54 -2.87 -6.75
CA ILE A 29 -12.43 -2.03 -5.95
C ILE A 29 -12.40 -0.62 -6.52
N THR A 30 -13.41 -0.27 -7.28
CA THR A 30 -13.48 1.06 -7.91
C THR A 30 -13.78 2.15 -6.87
N PRO A 31 -13.46 3.43 -7.15
CA PRO A 31 -13.85 4.54 -6.28
C PRO A 31 -15.36 4.56 -5.97
N GLN A 32 -16.21 4.17 -6.94
CA GLN A 32 -17.66 4.09 -6.77
C GLN A 32 -18.04 2.97 -5.79
N MET A 33 -17.39 1.81 -5.86
CA MET A 33 -17.61 0.72 -4.91
C MET A 33 -17.10 1.10 -3.52
N MET A 34 -15.91 1.69 -3.43
CA MET A 34 -15.30 2.09 -2.17
C MET A 34 -16.15 3.15 -1.44
N GLY A 35 -16.66 4.15 -2.17
CA GLY A 35 -17.55 5.17 -1.62
C GLY A 35 -18.97 4.69 -1.33
N ALA A 36 -19.39 3.53 -1.87
CA ALA A 36 -20.74 3.02 -1.66
C ALA A 36 -20.92 2.47 -0.22
N PRO A 37 -21.94 2.92 0.53
CA PRO A 37 -22.14 2.52 1.93
C PRO A 37 -22.50 1.03 2.10
N TYR A 38 -22.97 0.39 1.03
CA TYR A 38 -23.39 -1.01 0.99
C TYR A 38 -22.34 -1.95 0.41
N PHE A 39 -21.20 -1.45 -0.08
CA PHE A 39 -20.12 -2.33 -0.51
C PHE A 39 -19.53 -3.04 0.72
N ARG A 40 -19.47 -4.37 0.64
CA ARG A 40 -19.05 -5.27 1.73
C ARG A 40 -18.14 -6.35 1.16
N GLY A 41 -16.90 -5.96 0.85
CA GLY A 41 -15.86 -6.91 0.46
C GLY A 41 -15.34 -7.66 1.67
N LYS A 42 -15.11 -8.97 1.55
CA LYS A 42 -14.28 -9.72 2.51
C LYS A 42 -12.92 -9.93 1.86
N LEU A 43 -11.87 -9.42 2.51
CA LEU A 43 -10.52 -9.33 1.97
C LEU A 43 -9.51 -9.65 3.08
N VAL A 44 -8.33 -10.14 2.70
CA VAL A 44 -7.18 -10.19 3.62
C VAL A 44 -6.46 -8.84 3.61
N SER A 45 -6.26 -8.29 2.42
CA SER A 45 -5.52 -7.03 2.22
C SER A 45 -6.18 -6.09 1.23
N LEU A 46 -5.75 -4.83 1.25
CA LEU A 46 -6.08 -3.79 0.29
C LEU A 46 -4.79 -3.14 -0.22
N ILE A 47 -4.68 -3.01 -1.54
CA ILE A 47 -3.55 -2.38 -2.22
C ILE A 47 -4.05 -1.08 -2.84
N ILE A 48 -3.37 0.03 -2.53
CA ILE A 48 -3.60 1.37 -3.10
C ILE A 48 -2.40 1.71 -4.00
N PRO A 49 -2.53 1.64 -5.33
CA PRO A 49 -1.43 1.87 -6.26
C PRO A 49 -0.89 3.30 -6.24
N THR A 50 0.30 3.45 -6.83
CA THR A 50 0.95 4.74 -7.04
C THR A 50 0.04 5.70 -7.82
N GLY A 51 0.09 6.98 -7.46
CA GLY A 51 -0.66 8.05 -8.13
C GLY A 51 -2.08 8.25 -7.60
N PHE A 52 -2.50 7.51 -6.55
CA PHE A 52 -3.85 7.62 -5.97
C PHE A 52 -4.22 9.05 -5.53
N GLY A 53 -3.22 9.85 -5.14
CA GLY A 53 -3.40 11.20 -4.61
C GLY A 53 -3.32 12.29 -5.68
N ASN A 54 -2.97 11.94 -6.92
CA ASN A 54 -2.83 12.87 -8.02
C ASN A 54 -4.06 12.83 -8.94
N PRO A 55 -4.85 13.93 -9.02
CA PRO A 55 -6.08 13.97 -9.80
C PRO A 55 -5.88 13.86 -11.31
N ALA A 56 -4.65 14.03 -11.82
CA ALA A 56 -4.33 13.78 -13.22
C ALA A 56 -4.30 12.27 -13.56
N TYR A 57 -4.12 11.40 -12.56
CA TYR A 57 -4.01 9.95 -12.73
C TYR A 57 -5.20 9.18 -12.16
N SER A 58 -5.86 9.69 -11.11
CA SER A 58 -6.89 8.94 -10.41
C SER A 58 -7.88 9.83 -9.63
N GLY A 59 -9.16 9.46 -9.66
CA GLY A 59 -10.22 9.97 -8.78
C GLY A 59 -10.39 9.20 -7.48
N LEU A 60 -9.38 8.42 -7.04
CA LEU A 60 -9.49 7.52 -5.89
C LEU A 60 -9.46 8.24 -4.53
N LEU A 61 -8.69 9.32 -4.38
CA LEU A 61 -8.52 10.03 -3.09
C LEU A 61 -9.84 10.44 -2.40
N PRO A 62 -10.83 11.04 -3.10
CA PRO A 62 -12.13 11.34 -2.48
C PRO A 62 -12.84 10.09 -1.91
N ALA A 63 -12.74 8.94 -2.59
CA ALA A 63 -13.34 7.70 -2.13
C ALA A 63 -12.60 7.11 -0.93
N LEU A 64 -11.27 7.22 -0.88
CA LEU A 64 -10.47 6.85 0.28
C LEU A 64 -10.86 7.68 1.51
N ARG A 65 -10.98 9.00 1.36
CA ARG A 65 -11.45 9.90 2.43
C ARG A 65 -12.85 9.55 2.91
N ALA A 66 -13.78 9.31 2.00
CA ALA A 66 -15.15 8.92 2.32
C ALA A 66 -15.25 7.54 3.02
N SER A 67 -14.28 6.65 2.79
CA SER A 67 -14.23 5.30 3.37
C SER A 67 -13.23 5.16 4.54
N SER A 68 -12.57 6.23 4.96
CA SER A 68 -11.56 6.25 6.04
C SER A 68 -11.99 5.52 7.31
N THR A 69 -13.21 5.73 7.80
CA THR A 69 -13.76 5.02 8.97
C THR A 69 -13.85 3.51 8.76
N ARG A 70 -14.20 3.07 7.55
CA ARG A 70 -14.25 1.64 7.20
C ARG A 70 -12.86 1.05 7.09
N ILE A 71 -11.94 1.75 6.45
CA ILE A 71 -10.52 1.37 6.36
C ILE A 71 -9.93 1.20 7.77
N ASN A 72 -10.17 2.15 8.66
CA ASN A 72 -9.74 2.06 10.07
C ASN A 72 -10.36 0.83 10.78
N THR A 73 -11.64 0.53 10.52
CA THR A 73 -12.31 -0.65 11.09
C THR A 73 -11.75 -1.95 10.53
N PHE A 74 -11.44 -1.99 9.23
CA PHE A 74 -10.82 -3.12 8.54
C PHE A 74 -9.43 -3.40 9.13
N LEU A 75 -8.59 -2.37 9.27
CA LEU A 75 -7.27 -2.46 9.90
C LEU A 75 -7.37 -2.97 11.34
N LYS A 76 -8.22 -2.36 12.17
CA LYS A 76 -8.39 -2.77 13.58
C LYS A 76 -8.78 -4.23 13.77
N LYS A 77 -9.41 -4.84 12.77
CA LYS A 77 -9.87 -6.24 12.75
C LYS A 77 -8.92 -7.17 11.98
N GLY A 78 -7.65 -6.80 11.81
CA GLY A 78 -6.63 -7.67 11.21
C GLY A 78 -6.46 -7.52 9.69
N GLY A 79 -7.22 -6.63 9.06
CA GLY A 79 -7.02 -6.29 7.66
C GLY A 79 -5.67 -5.60 7.45
N ARG A 80 -5.07 -5.78 6.27
CA ARG A 80 -3.77 -5.19 5.92
C ARG A 80 -3.90 -4.21 4.77
N VAL A 81 -3.26 -3.05 4.84
CA VAL A 81 -3.30 -2.05 3.77
C VAL A 81 -1.87 -1.74 3.34
N ILE A 82 -1.58 -1.78 2.04
CA ILE A 82 -0.35 -1.20 1.47
C ILE A 82 -0.73 -0.03 0.57
N VAL A 83 -0.06 1.10 0.78
CA VAL A 83 -0.28 2.35 0.06
C VAL A 83 1.03 2.78 -0.58
N PHE A 84 1.00 2.92 -1.90
CA PHE A 84 2.12 3.42 -2.67
C PHE A 84 2.14 4.96 -2.70
N GLY A 85 3.12 5.54 -3.38
CA GLY A 85 3.31 6.98 -3.47
C GLY A 85 2.12 7.74 -4.05
N ALA A 86 1.79 8.89 -3.47
CA ALA A 86 0.67 9.71 -3.92
C ALA A 86 0.91 10.40 -5.28
N MET A 87 2.18 10.53 -5.71
CA MET A 87 2.63 11.33 -6.86
C MET A 87 2.07 12.76 -6.86
N SER A 88 1.97 13.38 -5.70
CA SER A 88 1.43 14.73 -5.53
C SER A 88 2.28 15.49 -4.51
N PRO A 89 2.61 16.77 -4.75
CA PRO A 89 3.38 17.59 -3.81
C PRO A 89 2.55 18.05 -2.60
N GLU A 90 1.24 17.83 -2.63
CA GLU A 90 0.30 18.22 -1.58
C GLU A 90 0.48 17.36 -0.33
N THR A 91 0.42 17.98 0.85
CA THR A 91 0.70 17.30 2.13
C THR A 91 -0.49 16.54 2.70
N ASP A 92 -1.70 16.78 2.19
CA ASP A 92 -2.96 16.25 2.72
C ASP A 92 -3.37 14.90 2.09
N ARG A 93 -2.50 14.27 1.28
CA ARG A 93 -2.87 13.10 0.47
C ARG A 93 -3.10 11.82 1.27
N TYR A 94 -2.56 11.74 2.49
CA TYR A 94 -2.65 10.58 3.37
C TYR A 94 -3.58 10.82 4.57
N ASP A 95 -4.34 11.92 4.60
CA ASP A 95 -5.25 12.32 5.68
C ASP A 95 -6.42 11.34 5.96
N TRP A 96 -6.63 10.38 5.07
CA TRP A 96 -7.62 9.32 5.19
C TRP A 96 -7.12 8.09 5.97
N LEU A 97 -5.80 7.97 6.19
CA LEU A 97 -5.21 6.91 7.00
C LEU A 97 -5.38 7.21 8.51
N PRO A 98 -5.49 6.18 9.36
CA PRO A 98 -5.56 6.35 10.80
C PRO A 98 -4.18 6.61 11.46
N VAL A 99 -3.15 6.93 10.67
CA VAL A 99 -1.76 7.14 11.09
C VAL A 99 -1.20 8.39 10.40
N PRO A 100 -0.34 9.18 11.07
CA PRO A 100 0.25 10.36 10.47
C PRO A 100 1.32 9.96 9.43
N VAL A 101 1.22 10.54 8.24
CA VAL A 101 2.18 10.31 7.14
C VAL A 101 2.53 11.65 6.51
N THR A 102 3.80 12.03 6.56
CA THR A 102 4.33 13.22 5.88
C THR A 102 5.08 12.76 4.63
N TYR A 103 4.37 12.68 3.51
CA TYR A 103 4.97 12.30 2.22
C TYR A 103 5.61 13.52 1.54
N VAL A 104 6.80 13.33 0.99
CA VAL A 104 7.50 14.31 0.15
C VAL A 104 7.61 13.72 -1.24
N SER A 105 7.00 14.37 -2.23
CA SER A 105 7.06 13.94 -3.63
C SER A 105 8.37 14.39 -4.27
N GLU A 106 9.21 13.43 -4.60
CA GLU A 106 10.52 13.62 -5.22
C GLU A 106 10.88 12.32 -5.92
N TYR A 107 10.96 12.34 -7.25
CA TYR A 107 11.36 11.13 -7.99
C TYR A 107 12.87 11.00 -7.99
N PHE A 108 13.38 9.84 -7.60
CA PHE A 108 14.79 9.50 -7.60
C PHE A 108 14.99 7.99 -7.77
N SER A 109 16.21 7.59 -8.11
CA SER A 109 16.64 6.19 -8.16
C SER A 109 17.92 6.04 -7.37
N CYS A 110 18.00 5.05 -6.50
CA CYS A 110 19.17 4.83 -5.65
C CYS A 110 19.25 3.38 -5.12
N PRO A 111 20.41 2.98 -4.57
CA PRO A 111 20.49 1.79 -3.75
C PRO A 111 19.58 1.90 -2.53
N VAL A 112 19.01 0.78 -2.12
CA VAL A 112 18.12 0.71 -0.94
C VAL A 112 18.54 -0.39 0.00
N THR A 113 18.48 -0.07 1.29
CA THR A 113 18.69 -1.06 2.37
C THR A 113 17.34 -1.42 2.97
N VAL A 114 17.07 -2.71 3.09
CA VAL A 114 15.86 -3.26 3.73
C VAL A 114 16.20 -3.87 5.09
N ASP A 115 15.26 -3.79 6.03
CA ASP A 115 15.38 -4.43 7.34
C ASP A 115 15.07 -5.93 7.24
N GLU A 116 16.11 -6.75 7.05
CA GLU A 116 16.01 -8.21 6.88
C GLU A 116 15.33 -8.94 8.06
N ALA A 117 15.17 -8.31 9.22
CA ALA A 117 14.45 -8.91 10.34
C ALA A 117 12.93 -8.99 10.11
N SER A 118 12.38 -8.16 9.21
CA SER A 118 10.95 -8.10 8.94
C SER A 118 10.57 -8.99 7.74
N PRO A 119 9.53 -9.82 7.83
CA PRO A 119 9.04 -10.57 6.67
C PRO A 119 8.52 -9.65 5.54
N LEU A 120 8.26 -8.37 5.87
CA LEU A 120 7.84 -7.35 4.92
C LEU A 120 9.01 -6.78 4.10
N ALA A 121 10.26 -7.04 4.50
CA ALA A 121 11.46 -6.63 3.75
C ALA A 121 11.62 -7.36 2.41
N THR A 122 10.83 -8.43 2.20
CA THR A 122 10.82 -9.21 0.95
C THR A 122 10.24 -8.45 -0.24
N ILE A 123 9.81 -7.19 -0.09
CA ILE A 123 9.14 -6.39 -1.14
C ILE A 123 9.98 -6.27 -2.42
N LEU A 124 11.31 -6.35 -2.32
CA LEU A 124 12.24 -6.22 -3.45
C LEU A 124 12.94 -7.53 -3.84
N ASP A 125 12.59 -8.69 -3.27
CA ASP A 125 13.30 -9.97 -3.52
C ASP A 125 13.39 -10.40 -5.00
N ASP A 126 12.47 -9.92 -5.84
CA ASP A 126 12.44 -10.22 -7.28
C ASP A 126 13.22 -9.17 -8.12
N PHE A 127 13.83 -8.17 -7.49
CA PHE A 127 14.37 -6.96 -8.12
C PHE A 127 15.82 -6.64 -7.70
N ASP A 128 16.50 -5.81 -8.48
CA ASP A 128 17.85 -5.34 -8.18
C ASP A 128 17.79 -4.16 -7.20
N THR A 129 18.33 -4.33 -6.00
CA THR A 129 18.28 -3.30 -4.95
C THR A 129 19.34 -2.20 -5.10
N SER A 130 20.20 -2.28 -6.12
CA SER A 130 21.25 -1.27 -6.38
C SER A 130 20.73 -0.02 -7.09
N GLU A 131 19.59 -0.10 -7.76
CA GLU A 131 18.97 1.02 -8.48
C GLU A 131 17.44 0.86 -8.43
N VAL A 132 16.83 1.29 -7.31
CA VAL A 132 15.38 1.21 -7.08
C VAL A 132 14.74 2.57 -7.29
N ASP A 133 13.74 2.61 -8.15
CA ASP A 133 12.98 3.81 -8.40
C ASP A 133 12.02 4.13 -7.25
N CYS A 134 12.03 5.37 -6.80
CA CYS A 134 11.12 5.89 -5.78
C CYS A 134 10.47 7.18 -6.27
N ASP A 135 9.18 7.38 -5.97
CA ASP A 135 8.43 8.60 -6.32
C ASP A 135 8.38 9.64 -5.20
N GLY A 136 9.06 9.37 -4.08
CA GLY A 136 9.13 10.23 -2.92
C GLY A 136 9.79 9.55 -1.73
N TYR A 137 9.60 10.14 -0.56
CA TYR A 137 9.99 9.54 0.73
C TYR A 137 9.04 10.00 1.84
N ILE A 138 9.09 9.30 2.97
CA ILE A 138 8.30 9.61 4.17
C ILE A 138 9.21 10.36 5.13
N LYS A 139 8.84 11.61 5.42
CA LYS A 139 9.58 12.49 6.32
C LYS A 139 9.14 12.27 7.77
N ASP A 140 10.10 12.19 8.67
CA ASP A 140 9.91 12.06 10.12
C ASP A 140 8.87 10.95 10.48
N PRO A 141 9.07 9.70 10.02
CA PRO A 141 8.09 8.63 10.23
C PRO A 141 7.95 8.28 11.72
N GLU A 142 6.70 8.13 12.18
CA GLU A 142 6.39 7.63 13.52
C GLU A 142 6.28 6.09 13.57
N GLY A 143 6.31 5.42 12.42
CA GLY A 143 6.23 3.96 12.29
C GLY A 143 7.60 3.31 12.16
N ASP A 144 7.61 1.98 12.01
CA ASP A 144 8.83 1.19 11.84
C ASP A 144 9.33 1.32 10.39
N VAL A 145 10.52 1.89 10.21
CA VAL A 145 11.16 2.03 8.89
C VAL A 145 11.66 0.67 8.43
N LEU A 146 11.07 0.13 7.37
CA LEU A 146 11.40 -1.17 6.79
C LEU A 146 12.40 -1.08 5.65
N ALA A 147 12.43 0.04 4.94
CA ALA A 147 13.40 0.29 3.89
C ALA A 147 13.75 1.78 3.82
N GLN A 148 15.02 2.05 3.57
CA GLN A 148 15.55 3.40 3.47
C GLN A 148 16.69 3.47 2.44
N THR A 149 16.91 4.68 1.95
CA THR A 149 18.07 5.02 1.12
C THR A 149 19.33 5.18 1.98
N ASP A 150 20.51 5.18 1.34
CA ASP A 150 21.80 5.39 2.03
C ASP A 150 21.91 6.76 2.74
N ASP A 151 21.22 7.79 2.23
CA ASP A 151 21.14 9.13 2.86
C ASP A 151 20.04 9.23 3.93
N GLY A 152 19.38 8.12 4.27
CA GLY A 152 18.45 8.01 5.40
C GLY A 152 17.01 8.43 5.09
N LYS A 153 16.61 8.55 3.82
CA LYS A 153 15.21 8.78 3.43
C LYS A 153 14.43 7.48 3.61
N ALA A 154 13.38 7.51 4.42
CA ALA A 154 12.50 6.35 4.59
C ALA A 154 11.59 6.20 3.37
N ILE A 155 11.64 5.03 2.73
CA ILE A 155 10.88 4.72 1.50
C ILE A 155 9.85 3.60 1.70
N MET A 156 9.90 2.92 2.84
CA MET A 156 8.88 1.97 3.27
C MET A 156 8.77 1.99 4.79
N VAL A 157 7.57 2.22 5.30
CA VAL A 157 7.29 2.32 6.74
C VAL A 157 6.05 1.51 7.07
N SER A 158 6.12 0.75 8.16
CA SER A 158 4.99 -0.01 8.70
C SER A 158 4.40 0.68 9.93
N TYR A 159 3.08 0.65 10.02
CA TYR A 159 2.32 1.18 11.13
C TYR A 159 1.30 0.13 11.61
N PRO A 160 1.51 -0.47 12.79
CA PRO A 160 0.52 -1.34 13.41
C PRO A 160 -0.76 -0.56 13.74
N VAL A 161 -1.93 -1.10 13.39
CA VAL A 161 -3.24 -0.48 13.68
C VAL A 161 -4.22 -1.55 14.16
N GLY A 162 -4.41 -1.63 15.48
CA GLY A 162 -5.17 -2.71 16.10
C GLY A 162 -4.52 -4.07 15.81
N GLU A 163 -5.28 -5.01 15.25
CA GLU A 163 -4.77 -6.32 14.83
C GLU A 163 -4.14 -6.32 13.43
N GLY A 164 -4.28 -5.23 12.68
CA GLY A 164 -3.80 -5.11 11.30
C GLY A 164 -2.56 -4.24 11.17
N THR A 165 -2.17 -3.97 9.92
CA THR A 165 -1.02 -3.10 9.62
C THR A 165 -1.27 -2.26 8.38
N VAL A 166 -0.73 -1.04 8.39
CA VAL A 166 -0.57 -0.19 7.21
C VAL A 166 0.89 -0.20 6.81
N ILE A 167 1.17 -0.40 5.53
CA ILE A 167 2.47 -0.14 4.94
C ILE A 167 2.32 1.06 4.01
N VAL A 168 3.15 2.06 4.20
CA VAL A 168 3.31 3.16 3.26
C VAL A 168 4.64 2.98 2.57
N THR A 169 4.64 2.96 1.24
CA THR A 169 5.87 2.87 0.46
C THR A 169 5.87 3.88 -0.67
N THR A 170 7.07 4.36 -1.01
CA THR A 170 7.32 5.26 -2.14
C THR A 170 8.08 4.56 -3.26
N ILE A 171 8.36 3.26 -3.12
CA ILE A 171 8.96 2.42 -4.15
C ILE A 171 8.03 2.40 -5.37
N HIS A 172 8.56 2.74 -6.53
CA HIS A 172 7.86 2.86 -7.80
C HIS A 172 7.94 1.57 -8.64
N GLU A 173 7.97 0.43 -7.98
CA GLU A 173 8.03 -0.91 -8.59
C GLU A 173 6.86 -1.77 -8.09
N TYR A 174 6.56 -2.85 -8.82
CA TYR A 174 5.64 -3.85 -8.27
C TYR A 174 6.31 -4.61 -7.12
N PRO A 175 5.58 -4.98 -6.06
CA PRO A 175 6.14 -5.84 -5.03
C PRO A 175 6.58 -7.18 -5.58
N SER A 176 7.59 -7.79 -4.96
CA SER A 176 7.98 -9.15 -5.25
C SER A 176 6.80 -10.12 -5.07
N ARG A 177 6.83 -11.23 -5.78
CA ARG A 177 5.80 -12.27 -5.65
C ARG A 177 5.81 -12.90 -4.26
N GLY A 178 6.98 -12.98 -3.62
CA GLY A 178 7.14 -13.45 -2.24
C GLY A 178 6.39 -12.56 -1.25
N PHE A 179 6.61 -11.26 -1.36
CA PHE A 179 5.92 -10.25 -0.56
C PHE A 179 4.41 -10.31 -0.74
N LEU A 180 3.92 -10.32 -1.99
CA LEU A 180 2.47 -10.40 -2.26
C LEU A 180 1.85 -11.63 -1.59
N ARG A 181 2.48 -12.80 -1.73
CA ARG A 181 2.01 -14.03 -1.11
C ARG A 181 1.98 -13.91 0.41
N HIS A 182 3.00 -13.33 1.04
CA HIS A 182 3.01 -13.14 2.48
C HIS A 182 1.93 -12.15 2.93
N PHE A 183 1.91 -10.97 2.32
CA PHE A 183 1.05 -9.85 2.71
C PHE A 183 -0.44 -10.14 2.51
N CYS A 184 -0.80 -10.79 1.39
CA CYS A 184 -2.20 -11.06 1.03
C CYS A 184 -2.73 -12.40 1.55
N THR A 185 -1.98 -13.10 2.40
CA THR A 185 -2.37 -14.40 2.98
C THR A 185 -2.61 -14.31 4.48
N CYS A 186 -3.76 -14.81 4.95
CA CYS A 186 -4.10 -14.90 6.37
C CYS A 186 -5.02 -16.11 6.66
N GLU A 187 -5.28 -16.41 7.93
CA GLU A 187 -6.19 -17.48 8.33
C GLU A 187 -7.67 -17.14 8.09
N SER A 188 -8.01 -15.85 8.10
CA SER A 188 -9.37 -15.32 7.94
C SER A 188 -9.40 -14.10 7.02
N GLU A 189 -10.58 -13.80 6.48
CA GLU A 189 -10.86 -12.56 5.77
C GLU A 189 -11.51 -11.55 6.73
N THR A 190 -11.20 -10.29 6.54
CA THR A 190 -11.79 -9.17 7.28
C THR A 190 -12.79 -8.43 6.41
N LEU A 191 -13.90 -8.01 7.01
CA LEU A 191 -14.91 -7.20 6.33
C LEU A 191 -14.38 -5.78 6.09
N PHE A 192 -14.40 -5.36 4.83
CA PHE A 192 -14.12 -4.01 4.37
C PHE A 192 -15.40 -3.14 4.26
#